data_AF-V9KS59-F1
#
_entry.id   AF-V9KS59-F1
#
_cell.length_a   1.000
_cell.length_b   1.000
_cell.length_c   1.000
_cell.angle_alpha   90.00
_cell.angle_beta   90.00
_cell.angle_gamma   90.00
#
_symmetry.space_group_name_H-M   'P 1'
#
loop_
_entity.id
_entity.type
_entity.pdbx_description
1 polymer ?
#
loop_
_entity_poly.entity_id
_entity_poly.type
_entity_poly.pdbx_seq_one_letter_code
_entity_poly.pdbx_strand_id
1 'polypeptide(L)'
;DTVASTAEDLGVAARTLASIADVLGCLAKGQGGLRSGPAANQAWTTAFQLLESGRVAPGVAKLTEERANWLHRPDLLVRAARHYEGAEQILIRQAVMSARQFIITGQRELPPINQWVLAECPARIDLSGGWSDTPPITYEHGGAVVDIAVLVDKRKPIGAKVRRIAEPKLHLVLNSGGIQGEIAVEIVCHSLEDLQDYCQPHAPGALVKAAFICTEIISYPSHTSLQDQLLNAFGGGFELHSWSCLPHGSGLGTSSILAGAVMAALLTAAGRSYDTDSLIHAVLHLEQMLTTGGGWQDQVGGLVPGIKIGRSKPQLPLRVEVEPIAVTDDLVKRLNDRLLLIYTGKTRLARNLLQDVLRNWYARRPFIIHNTEALVSNAEQCARALSNGDLAQIGQCLNTYWHQKKCMAPGCEPSAVRRMMAALQPHVHGQSLAGAGGGGFLYILTRKPQQKAAIESILAQSEGLGNFSAHEVEVDQTGITVRLPGAEQ
;
A
#
# COMPACT_ATOMS: atom_id res chain seq x y z
N ASP A 1 -23.53 -16.69 11.09
CA ASP A 1 -22.57 -17.80 11.28
C ASP A 1 -22.64 -18.82 10.17
N THR A 2 -23.79 -19.47 9.90
CA THR A 2 -23.92 -20.49 8.84
C THR A 2 -23.31 -20.08 7.51
N VAL A 3 -23.68 -18.91 6.96
CA VAL A 3 -23.13 -18.41 5.68
C VAL A 3 -21.60 -18.26 5.75
N ALA A 4 -21.05 -17.70 6.85
CA ALA A 4 -19.60 -17.54 7.00
C ALA A 4 -18.87 -18.88 7.10
N SER A 5 -19.51 -19.91 7.67
CA SER A 5 -18.93 -21.25 7.80
C SER A 5 -18.98 -22.07 6.51
N THR A 6 -19.99 -21.85 5.65
CA THR A 6 -20.23 -22.69 4.46
C THR A 6 -19.87 -22.00 3.14
N ALA A 7 -19.57 -20.70 3.15
CA ALA A 7 -19.18 -19.99 1.94
C ALA A 7 -17.84 -20.51 1.40
N GLU A 8 -17.81 -20.86 0.11
CA GLU A 8 -16.58 -21.19 -0.60
C GLU A 8 -15.74 -19.94 -0.88
N ASP A 9 -16.40 -18.80 -1.09
CA ASP A 9 -15.77 -17.50 -1.31
C ASP A 9 -15.41 -16.81 0.03
N LEU A 10 -14.11 -16.55 0.23
CA LEU A 10 -13.59 -15.90 1.44
C LEU A 10 -14.10 -14.46 1.61
N GLY A 11 -14.39 -13.75 0.52
CA GLY A 11 -15.01 -12.43 0.54
C GLY A 11 -16.43 -12.47 1.11
N VAL A 12 -17.23 -13.46 0.71
CA VAL A 12 -18.58 -13.69 1.28
C VAL A 12 -18.51 -14.03 2.77
N ALA A 13 -17.56 -14.88 3.17
CA ALA A 13 -17.34 -15.19 4.57
C ALA A 13 -16.93 -13.95 5.38
N ALA A 14 -15.96 -13.16 4.89
CA ALA A 14 -15.52 -11.91 5.50
C ALA A 14 -16.70 -10.93 5.67
N ARG A 15 -17.46 -10.65 4.61
CA ARG A 15 -18.65 -9.78 4.65
C ARG A 15 -19.66 -10.25 5.68
N THR A 16 -19.86 -11.56 5.81
CA THR A 16 -20.79 -12.12 6.79
C THR A 16 -20.32 -11.84 8.22
N LEU A 17 -19.02 -11.98 8.49
CA LEU A 17 -18.45 -11.63 9.80
C LEU A 17 -18.57 -10.12 10.10
N ALA A 18 -18.32 -9.27 9.10
CA ALA A 18 -18.52 -7.82 9.20
C ALA A 18 -19.97 -7.46 9.57
N SER A 19 -20.93 -8.11 8.90
CA SER A 19 -22.37 -7.91 9.14
C SER A 19 -22.76 -8.33 10.56
N ILE A 20 -22.21 -9.43 11.08
CA ILE A 20 -22.41 -9.85 12.47
C ILE A 20 -21.86 -8.81 13.43
N ALA A 21 -20.67 -8.26 13.15
CA ALA A 21 -20.07 -7.22 13.96
C ALA A 21 -20.95 -5.96 14.03
N ASP A 22 -21.57 -5.57 12.92
CA ASP A 22 -22.52 -4.45 12.88
C ASP A 22 -23.81 -4.73 13.67
N VAL A 23 -24.37 -5.93 13.58
CA VAL A 23 -25.51 -6.34 14.40
C VAL A 23 -25.17 -6.26 15.89
N LEU A 24 -24.01 -6.78 16.30
CA LEU A 24 -23.54 -6.70 17.69
C LEU A 24 -23.38 -5.26 18.17
N GLY A 25 -22.80 -4.40 17.33
CA GLY A 25 -22.69 -2.96 17.63
C GLY A 25 -24.05 -2.29 17.80
N CYS A 26 -25.02 -2.60 16.93
CA CYS A 26 -26.39 -2.07 17.03
C CYS A 26 -27.13 -2.57 18.27
N LEU A 27 -26.95 -3.84 18.66
CA LEU A 27 -27.56 -4.41 19.86
C LEU A 27 -27.11 -3.72 21.14
N ALA A 28 -25.92 -3.12 21.15
CA ALA A 28 -25.43 -2.32 22.28
C ALA A 28 -26.16 -0.97 22.46
N LYS A 29 -27.00 -0.55 21.49
CA LYS A 29 -27.83 0.68 21.55
C LYS A 29 -27.06 1.95 21.94
N GLY A 30 -25.79 2.05 21.52
CA GLY A 30 -24.90 3.18 21.84
C GLY A 30 -24.36 3.21 23.27
N GLN A 31 -24.62 2.18 24.09
CA GLN A 31 -24.24 2.13 25.51
C GLN A 31 -22.92 1.38 25.78
N GLY A 32 -22.25 0.86 24.76
CA GLY A 32 -21.03 0.05 24.90
C GLY A 32 -19.70 0.78 24.67
N GLY A 33 -19.72 2.11 24.55
CA GLY A 33 -18.54 2.92 24.23
C GLY A 33 -18.13 2.86 22.76
N LEU A 34 -16.91 3.33 22.47
CA LEU A 34 -16.39 3.39 21.10
C LEU A 34 -15.93 2.01 20.60
N ARG A 35 -16.31 1.68 19.37
CA ARG A 35 -15.82 0.51 18.63
C ARG A 35 -14.40 0.78 18.07
N SER A 36 -13.45 1.18 18.92
CA SER A 36 -12.07 1.52 18.52
C SER A 36 -11.03 1.13 19.59
N GLY A 37 -9.76 0.95 19.19
CA GLY A 37 -8.61 0.66 20.08
C GLY A 37 -8.12 -0.81 20.08
N PRO A 38 -7.31 -1.24 21.06
CA PRO A 38 -6.89 -2.63 21.26
C PRO A 38 -8.02 -3.48 21.87
N ALA A 39 -8.32 -4.65 21.29
CA ALA A 39 -9.38 -5.56 21.75
C ALA A 39 -8.87 -6.96 22.10
N ALA A 40 -7.55 -7.18 22.12
CA ALA A 40 -6.99 -8.52 22.34
C ALA A 40 -7.57 -9.17 23.60
N ASN A 41 -8.06 -10.39 23.46
CA ASN A 41 -8.60 -11.18 24.55
C ASN A 41 -8.32 -12.65 24.27
N GLN A 42 -7.73 -13.33 25.26
CA GLN A 42 -7.26 -14.71 25.11
C GLN A 42 -8.39 -15.70 24.77
N ALA A 43 -9.63 -15.42 25.18
CA ALA A 43 -10.77 -16.30 24.91
C ALA A 43 -11.07 -16.43 23.40
N TRP A 44 -10.71 -15.43 22.61
CA TRP A 44 -10.94 -15.40 21.16
C TRP A 44 -9.77 -15.98 20.35
N THR A 45 -8.62 -16.25 20.99
CA THR A 45 -7.37 -16.65 20.32
C THR A 45 -7.53 -17.94 19.53
N THR A 46 -8.20 -18.96 20.07
CA THR A 46 -8.40 -20.24 19.38
C THR A 46 -9.18 -20.07 18.08
N ALA A 47 -10.20 -19.19 18.07
CA ALA A 47 -10.95 -18.89 16.86
C ALA A 47 -10.05 -18.26 15.80
N PHE A 48 -9.23 -17.28 16.17
CA PHE A 48 -8.28 -16.64 15.25
C PHE A 48 -7.24 -17.63 14.71
N GLN A 49 -6.64 -18.48 15.55
CA GLN A 49 -5.68 -19.49 15.11
C GLN A 49 -6.28 -20.47 14.08
N LEU A 50 -7.55 -20.86 14.25
CA LEU A 50 -8.25 -21.69 13.28
C LEU A 50 -8.46 -20.93 11.97
N LEU A 51 -8.88 -19.67 12.03
CA LEU A 51 -9.03 -18.84 10.83
C LEU A 51 -7.69 -18.67 10.11
N GLU A 52 -6.61 -18.33 10.81
CA GLU A 52 -5.24 -18.17 10.27
C GLU A 52 -4.75 -19.41 9.52
N SER A 53 -5.08 -20.61 10.03
CA SER A 53 -4.74 -21.89 9.38
C SER A 53 -5.66 -22.27 8.21
N GLY A 54 -6.55 -21.38 7.77
CA GLY A 54 -7.51 -21.61 6.69
C GLY A 54 -8.72 -22.46 7.09
N ARG A 55 -8.86 -22.82 8.37
CA ARG A 55 -9.99 -23.62 8.89
C ARG A 55 -11.17 -22.72 9.23
N VAL A 56 -11.80 -22.17 8.19
CA VAL A 56 -12.89 -21.16 8.32
C VAL A 56 -14.07 -21.68 9.14
N ALA A 57 -14.68 -22.81 8.77
CA ALA A 57 -15.85 -23.35 9.47
C ALA A 57 -15.61 -23.59 10.98
N PRO A 58 -14.55 -24.31 11.41
CA PRO A 58 -14.20 -24.43 12.82
C PRO A 58 -13.92 -23.09 13.51
N GLY A 59 -13.24 -22.16 12.84
CA GLY A 59 -12.95 -20.84 13.38
C GLY A 59 -14.22 -20.04 13.68
N VAL A 60 -15.17 -20.01 12.73
CA VAL A 60 -16.47 -19.34 12.89
C VAL A 60 -17.31 -20.00 13.99
N ALA A 61 -17.25 -21.33 14.13
CA ALA A 61 -17.91 -22.03 15.23
C ALA A 61 -17.35 -21.58 16.59
N LYS A 62 -16.02 -21.44 16.71
CA LYS A 62 -15.38 -20.92 17.94
C LYS A 62 -15.68 -19.45 18.21
N LEU A 63 -15.79 -18.60 17.18
CA LEU A 63 -16.29 -17.23 17.35
C LEU A 63 -17.72 -17.24 17.93
N THR A 64 -18.57 -18.13 17.43
CA THR A 64 -19.98 -18.22 17.84
C THR A 64 -20.12 -18.69 19.29
N GLU A 65 -19.35 -19.71 19.68
CA GLU A 65 -19.29 -20.23 21.04
C GLU A 65 -18.86 -19.13 22.02
N GLU A 66 -17.76 -18.43 21.72
CA GLU A 66 -17.25 -17.38 22.61
C GLU A 66 -18.19 -16.17 22.66
N ARG A 67 -18.77 -15.77 21.51
CA ARG A 67 -19.75 -14.67 21.44
C ARG A 67 -20.91 -14.86 22.41
N ALA A 68 -21.39 -16.08 22.62
CA ALA A 68 -22.52 -16.36 23.51
C ALA A 68 -22.26 -15.86 24.94
N ASN A 69 -21.00 -15.86 25.39
CA ASN A 69 -20.60 -15.38 26.71
C ASN A 69 -20.65 -13.84 26.83
N TRP A 70 -20.81 -13.09 25.72
CA TRP A 70 -20.63 -11.63 25.65
C TRP A 70 -21.92 -10.87 25.30
N LEU A 71 -23.05 -11.56 25.10
CA LEU A 71 -24.29 -10.93 24.62
C LEU A 71 -25.07 -10.15 25.69
N HIS A 72 -24.77 -10.34 26.97
CA HIS A 72 -25.58 -9.86 28.08
C HIS A 72 -25.30 -8.41 28.52
N ARG A 73 -24.24 -7.79 27.99
CA ARG A 73 -23.82 -6.43 28.37
C ARG A 73 -23.46 -5.57 27.14
N PRO A 74 -23.90 -4.30 27.07
CA PRO A 74 -23.58 -3.42 25.96
C PRO A 74 -22.08 -3.25 25.66
N ASP A 75 -21.24 -3.14 26.70
CA ASP A 75 -19.78 -3.02 26.52
C ASP A 75 -19.15 -4.31 25.98
N LEU A 76 -19.65 -5.48 26.39
CA LEU A 76 -19.21 -6.76 25.85
C LEU A 76 -19.67 -6.97 24.41
N LEU A 77 -20.88 -6.53 24.04
CA LEU A 77 -21.36 -6.53 22.66
C LEU A 77 -20.44 -5.74 21.73
N VAL A 78 -20.05 -4.52 22.12
CA VAL A 78 -19.12 -3.69 21.33
C VAL A 78 -17.73 -4.33 21.22
N ARG A 79 -17.25 -4.99 22.27
CA ARG A 79 -15.98 -5.72 22.22
C ARG A 79 -16.05 -6.98 21.35
N ALA A 80 -17.14 -7.75 21.45
CA ALA A 80 -17.39 -8.91 20.59
C ALA A 80 -17.45 -8.50 19.11
N ALA A 81 -18.11 -7.37 18.79
CA ALA A 81 -18.11 -6.81 17.44
C ALA A 81 -16.68 -6.59 16.93
N ARG A 82 -15.77 -6.07 17.75
CA ARG A 82 -14.36 -5.86 17.37
C ARG A 82 -13.59 -7.16 17.15
N HIS A 83 -13.94 -8.23 17.86
CA HIS A 83 -13.37 -9.56 17.59
C HIS A 83 -13.83 -10.11 16.24
N TYR A 84 -15.11 -9.89 15.88
CA TYR A 84 -15.60 -10.24 14.55
C TYR A 84 -14.95 -9.41 13.43
N GLU A 85 -14.69 -8.11 13.66
CA GLU A 85 -13.86 -7.31 12.75
C GLU A 85 -12.45 -7.90 12.61
N GLY A 86 -11.82 -8.31 13.72
CA GLY A 86 -10.51 -8.97 13.66
C GLY A 86 -10.53 -10.26 12.84
N ALA A 87 -11.57 -11.08 13.00
CA ALA A 87 -11.76 -12.30 12.23
C ALA A 87 -12.00 -12.03 10.73
N GLU A 88 -12.83 -11.04 10.42
CA GLU A 88 -13.05 -10.57 9.05
C GLU A 88 -11.73 -10.14 8.39
N GLN A 89 -10.89 -9.37 9.09
CA GLN A 89 -9.59 -8.93 8.55
C GLN A 89 -8.63 -10.09 8.27
N ILE A 90 -8.70 -11.19 9.03
CA ILE A 90 -7.97 -12.43 8.72
C ILE A 90 -8.44 -13.00 7.37
N LEU A 91 -9.75 -13.05 7.14
CA LEU A 91 -10.32 -13.58 5.89
C LEU A 91 -10.05 -12.68 4.69
N ILE A 92 -10.12 -11.35 4.85
CA ILE A 92 -9.71 -10.39 3.81
C ILE A 92 -8.25 -10.63 3.43
N ARG A 93 -7.37 -10.76 4.42
CA ARG A 93 -5.95 -11.02 4.19
C ARG A 93 -5.75 -12.30 3.38
N GLN A 94 -6.40 -13.40 3.76
CA GLN A 94 -6.31 -14.68 3.04
C GLN A 94 -6.86 -14.58 1.61
N ALA A 95 -7.98 -13.87 1.43
CA ALA A 95 -8.54 -13.61 0.11
C ALA A 95 -7.53 -12.88 -0.78
N VAL A 96 -6.85 -11.85 -0.27
CA VAL A 96 -5.81 -11.12 -1.01
C VAL A 96 -4.56 -11.98 -1.24
N MET A 97 -4.16 -12.80 -0.26
CA MET A 97 -3.01 -13.70 -0.40
C MET A 97 -3.17 -14.74 -1.52
N SER A 98 -4.40 -15.03 -1.97
CA SER A 98 -4.66 -15.85 -3.15
C SER A 98 -4.02 -15.31 -4.43
N ALA A 99 -3.69 -14.01 -4.48
CA ALA A 99 -2.90 -13.39 -5.54
C ALA A 99 -1.53 -14.06 -5.77
N ARG A 100 -1.04 -14.86 -4.79
CA ARG A 100 0.19 -15.65 -4.93
C ARG A 100 0.21 -16.52 -6.18
N GLN A 101 -0.94 -17.00 -6.66
CA GLN A 101 -0.99 -17.83 -7.88
C GLN A 101 -0.55 -17.09 -9.15
N PHE A 102 -0.53 -15.75 -9.14
CA PHE A 102 -0.09 -14.92 -10.25
C PHE A 102 1.40 -14.55 -10.15
N ILE A 103 2.10 -15.02 -9.11
CA ILE A 103 3.54 -14.79 -8.95
C ILE A 103 4.28 -15.87 -9.72
N ILE A 104 4.95 -15.47 -10.81
CA ILE A 104 5.76 -16.36 -11.63
C ILE A 104 7.21 -15.92 -11.53
N THR A 105 8.07 -16.86 -11.10
CA THR A 105 9.53 -16.65 -11.08
C THR A 105 10.24 -17.69 -11.94
N GLY A 106 11.22 -17.25 -12.72
CA GLY A 106 12.12 -18.13 -13.47
C GLY A 106 13.49 -18.23 -12.82
N GLN A 107 14.36 -19.03 -13.44
CA GLN A 107 15.77 -19.12 -13.08
C GLN A 107 16.60 -18.18 -13.97
N ARG A 108 17.67 -17.63 -13.41
CA ARG A 108 18.71 -16.87 -14.12
C ARG A 108 20.07 -17.19 -13.52
N GLU A 109 21.14 -16.73 -14.16
CA GLU A 109 22.48 -16.86 -13.60
C GLU A 109 22.58 -16.14 -12.25
N LEU A 110 23.19 -16.83 -11.27
CA LEU A 110 23.34 -16.37 -9.91
C LEU A 110 24.48 -15.32 -9.85
N PRO A 111 24.20 -14.04 -9.54
CA PRO A 111 25.23 -12.99 -9.53
C PRO A 111 26.36 -13.34 -8.55
N PRO A 112 27.65 -13.22 -8.92
CA PRO A 112 28.80 -13.49 -8.05
C PRO A 112 28.68 -12.97 -6.62
N ILE A 113 29.31 -13.67 -5.68
CA ILE A 113 29.45 -13.19 -4.30
C ILE A 113 30.11 -11.81 -4.31
N ASN A 114 29.63 -10.93 -3.44
CA ASN A 114 30.00 -9.52 -3.31
C ASN A 114 29.56 -8.58 -4.45
N GLN A 115 28.91 -9.09 -5.51
CA GLN A 115 28.35 -8.24 -6.55
C GLN A 115 27.01 -7.65 -6.09
N TRP A 116 26.90 -6.32 -6.18
CA TRP A 116 25.64 -5.63 -5.88
C TRP A 116 24.63 -5.79 -7.01
N VAL A 117 23.39 -5.97 -6.62
CA VAL A 117 22.19 -5.75 -7.41
C VAL A 117 21.52 -4.51 -6.86
N LEU A 118 21.23 -3.53 -7.71
CA LEU A 118 20.61 -2.25 -7.34
C LEU A 118 19.25 -2.12 -8.00
N ALA A 119 18.19 -1.98 -7.20
CA ALA A 119 16.83 -1.68 -7.62
C ALA A 119 16.44 -0.27 -7.17
N GLU A 120 15.98 0.56 -8.11
CA GLU A 120 15.56 1.95 -7.88
C GLU A 120 14.17 2.17 -8.45
N CYS A 121 13.30 2.82 -7.68
CA CYS A 121 11.90 3.05 -8.04
C CYS A 121 11.53 4.55 -7.95
N PRO A 122 10.72 5.07 -8.89
CA PRO A 122 10.07 6.35 -8.73
C PRO A 122 9.09 6.33 -7.55
N ALA A 123 8.65 7.52 -7.12
CA ALA A 123 7.45 7.63 -6.29
C ALA A 123 6.19 7.50 -7.18
N ARG A 124 5.00 7.58 -6.58
CA ARG A 124 3.74 7.55 -7.34
C ARG A 124 2.71 8.57 -6.86
N ILE A 125 1.93 9.09 -7.80
CA ILE A 125 0.71 9.86 -7.53
C ILE A 125 -0.50 9.22 -8.23
N ASP A 126 -1.63 9.25 -7.55
CA ASP A 126 -2.93 8.75 -8.01
C ASP A 126 -3.77 9.90 -8.58
N LEU A 127 -4.08 9.93 -9.88
CA LEU A 127 -4.90 11.01 -10.45
C LEU A 127 -6.40 10.80 -10.23
N SER A 128 -6.85 9.54 -10.19
CA SER A 128 -8.26 9.20 -9.95
C SER A 128 -8.40 7.74 -9.55
N GLY A 129 -9.44 7.44 -8.76
CA GLY A 129 -9.94 6.08 -8.55
C GLY A 129 -9.45 5.36 -7.29
N GLY A 130 -8.47 5.92 -6.57
CA GLY A 130 -7.99 5.33 -5.32
C GLY A 130 -9.11 5.16 -4.28
N TRP A 131 -8.94 4.15 -3.42
CA TRP A 131 -9.96 3.48 -2.60
C TRP A 131 -10.76 2.39 -3.32
N SER A 132 -10.94 2.47 -4.65
CA SER A 132 -11.57 1.36 -5.38
C SER A 132 -10.67 0.12 -5.45
N ASP A 133 -9.36 0.31 -5.30
CA ASP A 133 -8.31 -0.72 -5.25
C ASP A 133 -8.19 -1.42 -3.89
N THR A 134 -8.87 -0.93 -2.86
CA THR A 134 -8.71 -1.40 -1.49
C THR A 134 -9.55 -2.66 -1.23
N PRO A 135 -8.98 -3.77 -0.74
CA PRO A 135 -9.73 -4.93 -0.25
C PRO A 135 -10.66 -4.53 0.91
N PRO A 136 -11.93 -4.98 0.91
CA PRO A 136 -12.56 -5.96 0.01
C PRO A 136 -13.15 -5.34 -1.27
N ILE A 137 -13.21 -4.01 -1.35
CA ILE A 137 -13.90 -3.27 -2.43
C ILE A 137 -13.43 -3.77 -3.79
N THR A 138 -12.12 -3.88 -3.97
CA THR A 138 -11.51 -4.30 -5.24
C THR A 138 -11.96 -5.66 -5.74
N TYR A 139 -12.23 -6.64 -4.87
CA TYR A 139 -12.65 -7.98 -5.31
C TYR A 139 -14.16 -8.20 -5.18
N GLU A 140 -14.90 -7.33 -4.47
CA GLU A 140 -16.37 -7.39 -4.42
C GLU A 140 -17.03 -6.56 -5.54
N HIS A 141 -16.38 -5.48 -5.99
CA HIS A 141 -16.92 -4.55 -6.97
C HIS A 141 -16.02 -4.38 -8.20
N GLY A 142 -14.72 -4.66 -8.07
CA GLY A 142 -13.73 -4.23 -9.04
C GLY A 142 -13.24 -2.82 -8.73
N GLY A 143 -12.03 -2.53 -9.20
CA GLY A 143 -11.36 -1.25 -8.99
C GLY A 143 -10.72 -0.75 -10.27
N ALA A 144 -10.51 0.56 -10.34
CA ALA A 144 -9.76 1.21 -11.41
C ALA A 144 -9.03 2.43 -10.82
N VAL A 145 -7.72 2.53 -11.04
CA VAL A 145 -6.90 3.64 -10.54
C VAL A 145 -5.97 4.11 -11.64
N VAL A 146 -5.97 5.43 -11.90
CA VAL A 146 -5.02 6.07 -12.82
C VAL A 146 -3.83 6.56 -11.99
N ASP A 147 -2.66 6.03 -12.30
CA ASP A 147 -1.41 6.32 -11.58
C ASP A 147 -0.33 6.89 -12.50
N ILE A 148 0.52 7.74 -11.94
CA ILE A 148 1.73 8.25 -12.58
C ILE A 148 2.94 7.86 -11.74
N ALA A 149 3.91 7.19 -12.36
CA ALA A 149 5.25 7.01 -11.81
C ALA A 149 6.00 8.35 -11.91
N VAL A 150 6.51 8.86 -10.80
CA VAL A 150 7.11 10.19 -10.74
C VAL A 150 8.49 10.21 -10.11
N LEU A 151 9.40 10.94 -10.75
CA LEU A 151 10.63 11.43 -10.13
C LEU A 151 10.28 12.61 -9.22
N VAL A 152 10.94 12.67 -8.07
CA VAL A 152 10.85 13.81 -7.14
C VAL A 152 12.20 14.51 -7.17
N ASP A 153 12.21 15.78 -7.58
CA ASP A 153 13.44 16.56 -7.78
C ASP A 153 14.49 15.78 -8.61
N LYS A 154 14.05 15.21 -9.75
CA LYS A 154 14.87 14.45 -10.73
C LYS A 154 15.44 13.13 -10.24
N ARG A 155 14.95 12.59 -9.13
CA ARG A 155 15.46 11.35 -8.54
C ARG A 155 14.37 10.32 -8.34
N LYS A 156 14.76 9.05 -8.45
CA LYS A 156 14.04 7.91 -7.91
C LYS A 156 14.32 7.85 -6.40
N PRO A 157 13.35 8.19 -5.55
CA PRO A 157 13.65 8.43 -4.14
C PRO A 157 13.61 7.16 -3.29
N ILE A 158 13.27 6.00 -3.87
CA ILE A 158 13.07 4.73 -3.17
C ILE A 158 13.97 3.68 -3.82
N GLY A 159 14.66 2.87 -3.03
CA GLY A 159 15.48 1.81 -3.59
C GLY A 159 16.01 0.82 -2.57
N ALA A 160 16.61 -0.24 -3.11
CA ALA A 160 17.32 -1.26 -2.36
C ALA A 160 18.51 -1.76 -3.16
N LYS A 161 19.57 -2.17 -2.47
CA LYS A 161 20.65 -2.95 -3.07
C LYS A 161 20.91 -4.21 -2.26
N VAL A 162 21.19 -5.31 -2.94
CA VAL A 162 21.43 -6.61 -2.33
C VAL A 162 22.66 -7.24 -2.95
N ARG A 163 23.49 -7.89 -2.13
CA ARG A 163 24.57 -8.77 -2.62
C ARG A 163 24.57 -10.06 -1.81
N ARG A 164 25.07 -11.14 -2.42
CA ARG A 164 25.46 -12.33 -1.68
C ARG A 164 26.79 -12.07 -0.95
N ILE A 165 26.95 -12.61 0.25
CA ILE A 165 28.17 -12.54 1.06
C ILE A 165 28.61 -13.96 1.45
N ALA A 166 29.87 -14.16 1.79
CA ALA A 166 30.38 -15.49 2.13
C ALA A 166 29.86 -15.98 3.49
N GLU A 167 29.67 -15.09 4.45
CA GLU A 167 29.17 -15.41 5.78
C GLU A 167 27.70 -15.81 5.71
N PRO A 168 27.28 -16.95 6.28
CA PRO A 168 25.91 -17.43 6.20
C PRO A 168 24.99 -16.72 7.20
N LYS A 169 24.83 -15.41 7.02
CA LYS A 169 23.99 -14.52 7.84
C LYS A 169 23.18 -13.58 6.94
N LEU A 170 22.15 -12.97 7.49
CA LEU A 170 21.49 -11.82 6.86
C LEU A 170 22.00 -10.54 7.51
N HIS A 171 22.52 -9.61 6.71
CA HIS A 171 22.97 -8.30 7.15
C HIS A 171 22.11 -7.22 6.53
N LEU A 172 21.29 -6.55 7.33
CA LEU A 172 20.26 -5.62 6.86
C LEU A 172 20.61 -4.21 7.33
N VAL A 173 20.71 -3.28 6.39
CA VAL A 173 20.96 -1.85 6.63
C VAL A 173 19.75 -1.06 6.13
N LEU A 174 19.03 -0.42 7.05
CA LEU A 174 17.78 0.27 6.77
C LEU A 174 17.99 1.77 6.96
N ASN A 175 18.02 2.50 5.85
CA ASN A 175 18.18 3.95 5.87
C ASN A 175 16.79 4.57 5.77
N SER A 176 16.33 5.12 6.88
CA SER A 176 15.06 5.86 6.94
C SER A 176 15.36 7.32 7.23
N GLY A 177 14.98 8.22 6.33
CA GLY A 177 15.26 9.64 6.52
C GLY A 177 14.66 10.49 5.42
N GLY A 178 13.86 11.48 5.81
CA GLY A 178 13.47 12.58 4.92
C GLY A 178 14.51 13.70 4.95
N ILE A 179 14.11 14.88 4.48
CA ILE A 179 14.90 16.13 4.40
C ILE A 179 15.54 16.56 5.76
N GLN A 180 15.16 15.93 6.88
CA GLN A 180 15.59 16.28 8.25
C GLN A 180 16.64 15.34 8.88
N GLY A 181 17.16 14.36 8.15
CA GLY A 181 18.31 13.53 8.59
C GLY A 181 18.14 12.03 8.32
N GLU A 182 19.26 11.35 8.06
CA GLU A 182 19.33 9.90 7.83
C GLU A 182 19.52 9.15 9.15
N ILE A 183 18.58 8.24 9.46
CA ILE A 183 18.74 7.25 10.53
C ILE A 183 19.03 5.92 9.85
N ALA A 184 20.21 5.37 10.11
CA ALA A 184 20.58 4.03 9.68
C ALA A 184 20.34 3.05 10.83
N VAL A 185 19.54 2.01 10.59
CA VAL A 185 19.35 0.89 11.50
C VAL A 185 20.03 -0.32 10.90
N GLU A 186 20.95 -0.92 11.65
CA GLU A 186 21.67 -2.13 11.26
C GLU A 186 21.12 -3.33 12.04
N ILE A 187 20.81 -4.42 11.33
CA ILE A 187 20.26 -5.65 11.88
C ILE A 187 21.05 -6.81 11.30
N VAL A 188 21.47 -7.74 12.15
CA VAL A 188 22.12 -8.98 11.72
C VAL A 188 21.30 -10.16 12.23
N CYS A 189 20.89 -11.04 11.31
CA CYS A 189 20.17 -12.27 11.65
C CYS A 189 21.11 -13.47 11.51
N HIS A 190 21.25 -14.22 12.60
CA HIS A 190 22.07 -15.43 12.69
C HIS A 190 21.22 -16.70 12.80
N SER A 191 19.94 -16.58 13.19
CA SER A 191 19.03 -17.71 13.32
C SER A 191 17.62 -17.38 12.78
N LEU A 192 16.76 -18.40 12.71
CA LEU A 192 15.38 -18.21 12.25
C LEU A 192 14.53 -17.42 13.24
N GLU A 193 14.88 -17.45 14.53
CA GLU A 193 14.20 -16.70 15.59
C GLU A 193 14.31 -15.18 15.36
N ASP A 194 15.40 -14.71 14.75
CA ASP A 194 15.59 -13.29 14.40
C ASP A 194 14.56 -12.80 13.36
N LEU A 195 13.91 -13.72 12.65
CA LEU A 195 12.87 -13.45 11.64
C LEU A 195 11.44 -13.53 12.20
N GLN A 196 11.25 -13.97 13.46
CA GLN A 196 9.92 -14.31 14.00
C GLN A 196 8.92 -13.14 14.05
N ASP A 197 9.44 -11.91 14.09
CA ASP A 197 8.67 -10.67 14.17
C ASP A 197 8.34 -10.09 12.78
N TYR A 198 8.58 -10.84 11.69
CA TYR A 198 8.30 -10.37 10.32
C TYR A 198 6.86 -9.88 10.14
N CYS A 199 5.89 -10.49 10.83
CA CYS A 199 4.48 -10.12 10.75
C CYS A 199 4.08 -8.93 11.64
N GLN A 200 5.05 -8.29 12.32
CA GLN A 200 4.83 -7.12 13.18
C GLN A 200 5.30 -5.84 12.45
N PRO A 201 4.39 -5.00 11.90
CA PRO A 201 4.76 -3.84 11.08
C PRO A 201 5.74 -2.85 11.72
N HIS A 202 5.74 -2.78 13.06
CA HIS A 202 6.56 -1.85 13.83
C HIS A 202 7.90 -2.46 14.26
N ALA A 203 8.12 -3.76 14.03
CA ALA A 203 9.37 -4.40 14.36
C ALA A 203 10.49 -3.94 13.41
N PRO A 204 11.73 -3.76 13.91
CA PRO A 204 12.87 -3.38 13.09
C PRO A 204 13.06 -4.34 11.91
N GLY A 205 13.04 -3.82 10.70
CA GLY A 205 13.27 -4.59 9.48
C GLY A 205 12.14 -5.56 9.08
N ALA A 206 10.96 -5.50 9.70
CA ALA A 206 9.84 -6.41 9.42
C ALA A 206 9.56 -6.59 7.90
N LEU A 207 9.53 -5.48 7.14
CA LEU A 207 9.34 -5.50 5.68
C LEU A 207 10.40 -6.34 4.97
N VAL A 208 11.67 -6.16 5.33
CA VAL A 208 12.78 -6.88 4.70
C VAL A 208 12.78 -8.36 5.12
N LYS A 209 12.53 -8.64 6.41
CA LYS A 209 12.39 -10.01 6.93
C LYS A 209 11.26 -10.75 6.20
N ALA A 210 10.10 -10.11 6.05
CA ALA A 210 8.98 -10.66 5.30
C ALA A 210 9.32 -10.85 3.81
N ALA A 211 10.13 -9.97 3.21
CA ALA A 211 10.58 -10.13 1.83
C ALA A 211 11.46 -11.36 1.61
N PHE A 212 12.35 -11.68 2.55
CA PHE A 212 13.14 -12.92 2.49
C PHE A 212 12.26 -14.19 2.53
N ILE A 213 11.20 -14.16 3.33
CA ILE A 213 10.25 -15.27 3.45
C ILE A 213 9.34 -15.34 2.20
N CYS A 214 8.82 -14.20 1.77
CA CYS A 214 7.90 -14.09 0.63
C CYS A 214 8.56 -14.45 -0.70
N THR A 215 9.86 -14.16 -0.86
CA THR A 215 10.64 -14.56 -2.04
C THR A 215 11.12 -16.01 -1.97
N GLU A 216 10.80 -16.74 -0.90
CA GLU A 216 11.23 -18.12 -0.64
C GLU A 216 12.76 -18.29 -0.70
N ILE A 217 13.50 -17.24 -0.37
CA ILE A 217 14.94 -17.32 -0.09
C ILE A 217 15.14 -18.01 1.25
N ILE A 218 14.30 -17.67 2.23
CA ILE A 218 14.22 -18.34 3.53
C ILE A 218 12.88 -19.04 3.66
N SER A 219 12.92 -20.34 3.97
CA SER A 219 11.75 -21.11 4.39
C SER A 219 11.51 -20.90 5.88
N TYR A 220 10.36 -20.33 6.24
CA TYR A 220 9.98 -20.07 7.63
C TYR A 220 8.49 -20.40 7.85
N PRO A 221 8.12 -21.13 8.93
CA PRO A 221 9.01 -21.84 9.84
C PRO A 221 9.70 -23.03 9.17
N SER A 222 10.84 -23.48 9.68
CA SER A 222 11.60 -24.63 9.15
C SER A 222 12.41 -25.32 10.24
N HIS A 223 12.66 -26.62 10.07
CA HIS A 223 13.60 -27.38 10.89
C HIS A 223 15.06 -27.20 10.45
N THR A 224 15.29 -26.71 9.24
CA THR A 224 16.63 -26.42 8.72
C THR A 224 17.07 -25.03 9.20
N SER A 225 18.27 -24.94 9.80
CA SER A 225 18.78 -23.68 10.36
C SER A 225 18.92 -22.60 9.28
N LEU A 226 18.89 -21.31 9.68
CA LEU A 226 19.11 -20.19 8.76
C LEU A 226 20.44 -20.34 8.00
N GLN A 227 21.50 -20.72 8.72
CA GLN A 227 22.84 -20.87 8.14
C GLN A 227 22.88 -21.98 7.08
N ASP A 228 22.26 -23.13 7.36
CA ASP A 228 22.22 -24.25 6.41
C ASP A 228 21.39 -23.91 5.18
N GLN A 229 20.25 -23.21 5.33
CA GLN A 229 19.45 -22.75 4.18
C GLN A 229 20.28 -21.84 3.27
N LEU A 230 21.02 -20.90 3.86
CA LEU A 230 21.87 -19.95 3.14
C LEU A 230 23.06 -20.61 2.45
N LEU A 231 23.82 -21.46 3.16
CA LEU A 231 24.97 -22.17 2.59
C LEU A 231 24.56 -23.11 1.45
N ASN A 232 23.52 -23.90 1.66
CA ASN A 232 23.14 -24.95 0.71
C ASN A 232 22.54 -24.38 -0.59
N ALA A 233 21.76 -23.29 -0.50
CA ALA A 233 21.09 -22.72 -1.67
C ALA A 233 21.93 -21.63 -2.37
N PHE A 234 22.74 -20.87 -1.62
CA PHE A 234 23.38 -19.66 -2.14
C PHE A 234 24.89 -19.59 -1.90
N GLY A 235 25.49 -20.57 -1.22
CA GLY A 235 26.92 -20.61 -0.91
C GLY A 235 27.36 -19.57 0.13
N GLY A 236 26.41 -18.97 0.86
CA GLY A 236 26.65 -17.87 1.79
C GLY A 236 25.37 -17.09 2.09
N GLY A 237 25.51 -15.96 2.78
CA GLY A 237 24.41 -15.11 3.20
C GLY A 237 24.08 -13.96 2.25
N PHE A 238 23.33 -12.99 2.77
CA PHE A 238 22.94 -11.78 2.02
C PHE A 238 23.22 -10.52 2.83
N GLU A 239 23.69 -9.49 2.15
CA GLU A 239 23.69 -8.12 2.65
C GLU A 239 22.71 -7.28 1.84
N LEU A 240 21.79 -6.60 2.53
CA LEU A 240 20.74 -5.80 1.94
C LEU A 240 20.73 -4.41 2.54
N HIS A 241 20.80 -3.39 1.68
CA HIS A 241 20.62 -1.99 2.07
C HIS A 241 19.33 -1.47 1.43
N SER A 242 18.51 -0.76 2.19
CA SER A 242 17.25 -0.18 1.69
C SER A 242 17.14 1.29 2.09
N TRP A 243 16.53 2.12 1.25
CA TRP A 243 16.36 3.55 1.52
C TRP A 243 15.06 4.12 0.97
N SER A 244 14.59 5.18 1.64
CA SER A 244 13.67 6.14 1.05
C SER A 244 14.05 7.55 1.46
N CYS A 245 14.18 8.45 0.47
CA CYS A 245 14.41 9.88 0.67
C CYS A 245 13.11 10.66 0.92
N LEU A 246 11.96 9.99 0.96
CA LEU A 246 10.67 10.61 1.22
C LEU A 246 10.36 10.60 2.72
N PRO A 247 9.73 11.66 3.27
CA PRO A 247 9.24 11.66 4.64
C PRO A 247 8.32 10.46 4.92
N HIS A 248 8.43 9.88 6.11
CA HIS A 248 7.50 8.84 6.55
C HIS A 248 6.06 9.36 6.55
N GLY A 249 5.11 8.57 6.02
CA GLY A 249 3.73 9.03 5.86
C GLY A 249 3.55 10.11 4.77
N SER A 250 4.42 10.12 3.75
CA SER A 250 4.34 11.00 2.57
C SER A 250 3.01 10.87 1.81
N GLY A 251 2.37 9.69 1.88
CA GLY A 251 1.22 9.35 1.05
C GLY A 251 1.59 8.95 -0.37
N LEU A 252 2.88 8.89 -0.72
CA LEU A 252 3.41 8.59 -2.07
C LEU A 252 3.71 7.10 -2.32
N GLY A 253 3.10 6.19 -1.55
CA GLY A 253 3.21 4.74 -1.73
C GLY A 253 4.56 4.14 -1.30
N THR A 254 5.30 4.86 -0.47
CA THR A 254 6.70 4.55 -0.13
C THR A 254 6.91 3.12 0.36
N SER A 255 6.03 2.60 1.23
CA SER A 255 6.20 1.26 1.82
C SER A 255 6.04 0.14 0.78
N SER A 256 4.99 0.16 -0.03
CA SER A 256 4.72 -0.86 -1.05
C SER A 256 5.76 -0.82 -2.17
N ILE A 257 6.16 0.39 -2.59
CA ILE A 257 7.21 0.57 -3.60
C ILE A 257 8.56 0.07 -3.07
N LEU A 258 8.88 0.33 -1.79
CA LEU A 258 10.10 -0.18 -1.16
C LEU A 258 10.09 -1.72 -1.08
N ALA A 259 8.95 -2.33 -0.75
CA ALA A 259 8.79 -3.78 -0.81
C ALA A 259 9.08 -4.32 -2.21
N GLY A 260 8.56 -3.67 -3.26
CA GLY A 260 8.86 -4.03 -4.65
C GLY A 260 10.35 -3.92 -5.00
N ALA A 261 11.01 -2.83 -4.60
CA ALA A 261 12.46 -2.66 -4.80
C ALA A 261 13.29 -3.73 -4.08
N VAL A 262 12.94 -4.03 -2.83
CA VAL A 262 13.59 -5.07 -2.02
C VAL A 262 13.41 -6.44 -2.66
N MET A 263 12.17 -6.81 -3.03
CA MET A 263 11.88 -8.11 -3.64
C MET A 263 12.59 -8.26 -5.00
N ALA A 264 12.58 -7.22 -5.83
CA ALA A 264 13.27 -7.20 -7.11
C ALA A 264 14.79 -7.44 -6.96
N ALA A 265 15.43 -6.75 -6.00
CA ALA A 265 16.85 -6.91 -5.71
C ALA A 265 17.16 -8.30 -5.12
N LEU A 266 16.33 -8.79 -4.20
CA LEU A 266 16.46 -10.12 -3.58
C LEU A 266 16.33 -11.25 -4.61
N LEU A 267 15.26 -11.27 -5.41
CA LEU A 267 15.03 -12.28 -6.43
C LEU A 267 16.21 -12.33 -7.41
N THR A 268 16.67 -11.15 -7.86
CA THR A 268 17.81 -11.06 -8.77
C THR A 268 19.11 -11.57 -8.13
N ALA A 269 19.41 -11.17 -6.89
CA ALA A 269 20.58 -11.63 -6.16
C ALA A 269 20.54 -13.13 -5.84
N ALA A 270 19.34 -13.70 -5.74
CA ALA A 270 19.07 -15.12 -5.54
C ALA A 270 19.02 -15.92 -6.86
N GLY A 271 19.39 -15.32 -8.00
CA GLY A 271 19.42 -16.03 -9.28
C GLY A 271 18.03 -16.33 -9.83
N ARG A 272 17.02 -15.52 -9.50
CA ARG A 272 15.64 -15.64 -10.01
C ARG A 272 15.28 -14.50 -10.96
N SER A 273 14.55 -14.83 -12.02
CA SER A 273 13.93 -13.86 -12.93
C SER A 273 12.45 -13.69 -12.60
N TYR A 274 11.87 -12.56 -12.99
CA TYR A 274 10.47 -12.20 -12.74
C TYR A 274 10.05 -11.13 -13.76
N ASP A 275 8.74 -10.98 -13.95
CA ASP A 275 8.17 -9.82 -14.62
C ASP A 275 7.54 -8.86 -13.61
N THR A 276 7.21 -7.65 -14.08
CA THR A 276 6.61 -6.62 -13.22
C THR A 276 5.22 -7.01 -12.71
N ASP A 277 4.45 -7.78 -13.49
CA ASP A 277 3.13 -8.29 -13.09
C ASP A 277 3.25 -9.22 -11.87
N SER A 278 4.17 -10.17 -11.91
CA SER A 278 4.48 -11.06 -10.79
C SER A 278 4.95 -10.27 -9.58
N LEU A 279 5.78 -9.24 -9.77
CA LEU A 279 6.27 -8.40 -8.69
C LEU A 279 5.15 -7.60 -8.00
N ILE A 280 4.17 -7.07 -8.76
CA ILE A 280 2.98 -6.39 -8.23
C ILE A 280 2.19 -7.32 -7.31
N HIS A 281 1.92 -8.55 -7.76
CA HIS A 281 1.17 -9.54 -6.96
C HIS A 281 2.00 -10.06 -5.78
N ALA A 282 3.32 -10.10 -5.91
CA ALA A 282 4.22 -10.48 -4.83
C ALA A 282 4.26 -9.43 -3.70
N VAL A 283 4.26 -8.14 -4.04
CA VAL A 283 4.11 -7.07 -3.04
C VAL A 283 2.75 -7.15 -2.35
N LEU A 284 1.67 -7.38 -3.11
CA LEU A 284 0.33 -7.53 -2.55
C LEU A 284 0.26 -8.69 -1.53
N HIS A 285 0.93 -9.81 -1.83
CA HIS A 285 1.05 -10.94 -0.92
C HIS A 285 1.92 -10.61 0.32
N LEU A 286 3.06 -9.95 0.12
CA LEU A 286 3.97 -9.57 1.20
C LEU A 286 3.30 -8.64 2.22
N GLU A 287 2.54 -7.64 1.77
CA GLU A 287 1.86 -6.69 2.66
C GLU A 287 0.81 -7.37 3.54
N GLN A 288 0.19 -8.42 3.03
CA GLN A 288 -0.69 -9.27 3.82
C GLN A 288 0.10 -10.02 4.89
N MET A 289 1.26 -10.62 4.56
CA MET A 289 2.13 -11.25 5.54
C MET A 289 2.59 -10.28 6.64
N LEU A 290 2.80 -9.00 6.30
CA LEU A 290 3.13 -7.94 7.25
C LEU A 290 1.96 -7.49 8.11
N THR A 291 0.72 -7.88 7.83
CA THR A 291 -0.51 -7.39 8.48
C THR A 291 -0.77 -5.90 8.31
N THR A 292 -0.09 -5.23 7.37
CA THR A 292 -0.32 -3.81 7.06
C THR A 292 -1.56 -3.61 6.20
N GLY A 293 -1.86 -4.59 5.34
CA GLY A 293 -2.94 -4.49 4.35
C GLY A 293 -2.75 -3.31 3.40
N GLY A 294 -3.77 -3.00 2.60
CA GLY A 294 -3.73 -1.89 1.64
C GLY A 294 -4.38 -2.24 0.31
N GLY A 295 -4.56 -1.23 -0.53
CA GLY A 295 -4.93 -1.41 -1.92
C GLY A 295 -3.71 -1.71 -2.80
N TRP A 296 -3.93 -1.98 -4.09
CA TRP A 296 -2.87 -2.37 -5.01
C TRP A 296 -2.26 -1.21 -5.82
N GLN A 297 -2.77 0.02 -5.68
CA GLN A 297 -2.32 1.16 -6.49
C GLN A 297 -0.85 1.54 -6.27
N ASP A 298 -0.30 1.31 -5.07
CA ASP A 298 1.03 1.81 -4.71
C ASP A 298 2.12 1.08 -5.50
N GLN A 299 2.05 -0.25 -5.58
CA GLN A 299 2.96 -1.06 -6.39
C GLN A 299 2.73 -0.86 -7.89
N VAL A 300 1.48 -0.70 -8.35
CA VAL A 300 1.24 -0.37 -9.76
C VAL A 300 1.88 0.97 -10.09
N GLY A 301 1.62 1.98 -9.27
CA GLY A 301 2.06 3.35 -9.44
C GLY A 301 3.58 3.51 -9.46
N GLY A 302 4.32 2.81 -8.61
CA GLY A 302 5.78 2.97 -8.52
C GLY A 302 6.62 1.94 -9.26
N LEU A 303 6.08 0.75 -9.59
CA LEU A 303 6.84 -0.29 -10.31
C LEU A 303 6.67 -0.20 -11.82
N VAL A 304 5.49 0.18 -12.31
CA VAL A 304 5.22 0.29 -13.75
C VAL A 304 5.64 1.69 -14.23
N PRO A 305 6.24 1.83 -15.42
CA PRO A 305 6.59 3.14 -15.97
C PRO A 305 5.38 4.03 -16.27
N GLY A 306 5.65 5.33 -16.35
CA GLY A 306 4.81 6.33 -16.99
C GLY A 306 3.43 6.50 -16.37
N ILE A 307 2.48 6.80 -17.25
CA ILE A 307 1.07 7.04 -16.95
C ILE A 307 0.29 5.77 -17.31
N LYS A 308 -0.45 5.20 -16.36
CA LYS A 308 -1.18 3.95 -16.55
C LYS A 308 -2.50 3.94 -15.79
N ILE A 309 -3.33 2.98 -16.13
CA ILE A 309 -4.52 2.61 -15.37
C ILE A 309 -4.38 1.16 -14.92
N GLY A 310 -4.44 0.92 -13.61
CA GLY A 310 -4.61 -0.41 -13.05
C GLY A 310 -6.10 -0.73 -12.91
N ARG A 311 -6.49 -1.99 -13.12
CA ARG A 311 -7.86 -2.47 -12.96
C ARG A 311 -7.92 -3.82 -12.26
N SER A 312 -9.05 -4.10 -11.64
CA SER A 312 -9.38 -5.40 -11.06
C SER A 312 -10.85 -5.74 -11.32
N LYS A 313 -11.13 -7.02 -11.46
CA LYS A 313 -12.50 -7.54 -11.60
C LYS A 313 -13.08 -7.87 -10.22
N PRO A 314 -14.42 -7.86 -10.05
CA PRO A 314 -15.10 -8.28 -8.82
C PRO A 314 -15.03 -9.81 -8.64
N GLN A 315 -13.83 -10.35 -8.45
CA GLN A 315 -13.63 -11.78 -8.26
C GLN A 315 -12.38 -12.08 -7.44
N LEU A 316 -12.37 -13.26 -6.84
CA LEU A 316 -11.19 -13.91 -6.31
C LEU A 316 -10.77 -15.07 -7.23
N PRO A 317 -9.47 -15.40 -7.30
CA PRO A 317 -8.34 -14.68 -6.71
C PRO A 317 -8.14 -13.27 -7.28
N LEU A 318 -7.69 -12.34 -6.42
CA LEU A 318 -7.53 -10.94 -6.78
C LEU A 318 -6.38 -10.81 -7.80
N ARG A 319 -6.73 -10.39 -9.01
CA ARG A 319 -5.79 -10.07 -10.09
C ARG A 319 -5.85 -8.59 -10.43
N VAL A 320 -4.69 -8.00 -10.60
CA VAL A 320 -4.53 -6.62 -11.09
C VAL A 320 -4.08 -6.69 -12.54
N GLU A 321 -4.77 -5.97 -13.42
CA GLU A 321 -4.43 -5.81 -14.83
C GLU A 321 -3.98 -4.36 -15.05
N VAL A 322 -2.79 -4.14 -15.58
CA VAL A 322 -2.23 -2.80 -15.79
C VAL A 322 -2.15 -2.48 -17.28
N GLU A 323 -2.69 -1.33 -17.67
CA GLU A 323 -2.69 -0.83 -19.04
C GLU A 323 -1.97 0.53 -19.11
N PRO A 324 -0.92 0.68 -19.93
CA PRO A 324 -0.33 1.98 -20.21
C PRO A 324 -1.33 2.90 -20.90
N ILE A 325 -1.44 4.15 -20.46
CA ILE A 325 -2.27 5.13 -21.14
C ILE A 325 -1.41 5.79 -22.23
N ALA A 326 -1.78 5.61 -23.49
CA ALA A 326 -1.11 6.26 -24.60
C ALA A 326 -1.24 7.79 -24.49
N VAL A 327 -0.12 8.47 -24.30
CA VAL A 327 -0.01 9.94 -24.19
C VAL A 327 1.06 10.46 -25.14
N THR A 328 0.93 11.70 -25.60
CA THR A 328 1.92 12.34 -26.46
C THR A 328 3.10 12.89 -25.64
N ASP A 329 4.28 12.96 -26.25
CA ASP A 329 5.46 13.59 -25.64
C ASP A 329 5.20 15.04 -25.22
N ASP A 330 4.40 15.76 -26.01
CA ASP A 330 3.93 17.11 -25.68
C ASP A 330 3.13 17.14 -24.37
N LEU A 331 2.22 16.18 -24.15
CA LEU A 331 1.48 16.11 -22.90
C LEU A 331 2.41 15.80 -21.73
N VAL A 332 3.35 14.85 -21.89
CA VAL A 332 4.33 14.52 -20.85
C VAL A 332 5.14 15.77 -20.47
N LYS A 333 5.63 16.52 -21.46
CA LYS A 333 6.33 17.79 -21.22
C LYS A 333 5.44 18.79 -20.48
N ARG A 334 4.20 18.98 -20.93
CA ARG A 334 3.25 19.88 -20.27
C ARG A 334 2.95 19.46 -18.83
N LEU A 335 2.88 18.16 -18.53
CA LEU A 335 2.69 17.65 -17.18
C LEU A 335 3.93 17.91 -16.31
N ASN A 336 5.13 17.62 -16.80
CA ASN A 336 6.40 17.89 -16.10
C ASN A 336 6.55 19.39 -15.77
N ASP A 337 6.11 20.25 -16.68
CA ASP A 337 6.16 21.71 -16.49
C ASP A 337 5.14 22.24 -15.47
N ARG A 338 4.16 21.43 -15.04
CA ARG A 338 2.96 21.90 -14.30
C ARG A 338 2.64 21.14 -13.02
N LEU A 339 3.05 19.89 -12.92
CA LEU A 339 2.87 19.07 -11.74
C LEU A 339 3.88 19.48 -10.67
N LEU A 340 3.38 19.71 -9.45
CA LEU A 340 4.21 20.00 -8.29
C LEU A 340 3.74 19.19 -7.10
N LEU A 341 4.68 18.81 -6.25
CA LEU A 341 4.43 18.19 -4.95
C LEU A 341 4.68 19.21 -3.84
N ILE A 342 3.71 19.38 -2.95
CA ILE A 342 3.78 20.29 -1.79
C ILE A 342 3.74 19.46 -0.52
N TYR A 343 4.86 19.38 0.19
CA TYR A 343 4.88 18.74 1.50
C TYR A 343 4.17 19.63 2.51
N THR A 344 3.19 19.08 3.22
CA THR A 344 2.30 19.85 4.11
C THR A 344 2.88 20.08 5.51
N GLY A 345 4.04 19.48 5.83
CA GLY A 345 4.63 19.53 7.18
C GLY A 345 3.86 18.71 8.24
N LYS A 346 2.79 18.02 7.84
CA LYS A 346 1.98 17.16 8.70
C LYS A 346 2.13 15.73 8.24
N THR A 347 2.41 14.82 9.16
CA THR A 347 2.35 13.38 8.91
C THR A 347 1.13 12.80 9.62
N ARG A 348 0.49 11.79 9.03
CA ARG A 348 -0.60 11.04 9.68
C ARG A 348 -0.55 9.57 9.26
N LEU A 349 -0.90 8.70 10.21
CA LEU A 349 -1.13 7.27 9.96
C LEU A 349 -2.48 7.05 9.26
N ALA A 350 -2.45 6.42 8.08
CA ALA A 350 -3.63 6.09 7.27
C ALA A 350 -4.59 5.07 7.94
N ARG A 351 -4.11 4.29 8.93
CA ARG A 351 -4.81 3.13 9.49
C ARG A 351 -6.22 3.43 9.99
N ASN A 352 -6.43 4.58 10.63
CA ASN A 352 -7.74 4.93 11.18
C ASN A 352 -8.76 5.26 10.08
N LEU A 353 -8.32 5.88 8.97
CA LEU A 353 -9.20 6.20 7.84
C LEU A 353 -9.65 4.93 7.11
N LEU A 354 -8.73 3.97 6.94
CA LEU A 354 -9.03 2.68 6.31
C LEU A 354 -10.15 1.95 7.05
N GLN A 355 -10.08 1.84 8.37
CA GLN A 355 -11.11 1.13 9.16
C GLN A 355 -12.52 1.71 8.95
N ASP A 356 -12.65 3.03 8.88
CA ASP A 356 -13.95 3.67 8.68
C ASP A 356 -14.48 3.47 7.25
N VAL A 357 -13.58 3.48 6.24
CA VAL A 357 -13.93 3.13 4.86
C VAL A 357 -14.50 1.71 4.78
N LEU A 358 -13.80 0.74 5.38
CA LEU A 358 -14.20 -0.67 5.35
C LEU A 358 -15.53 -0.90 6.06
N ARG A 359 -15.74 -0.27 7.22
CA ARG A 359 -17.02 -0.33 7.94
C ARG A 359 -18.17 0.21 7.11
N ASN A 360 -18.01 1.38 6.48
CA ASN A 360 -19.08 1.95 5.69
C ASN A 360 -19.37 1.13 4.42
N TRP A 361 -18.33 0.52 3.84
CA TRP A 361 -18.48 -0.43 2.73
C TRP A 361 -19.31 -1.65 3.13
N TYR A 362 -18.95 -2.32 4.24
CA TYR A 362 -19.67 -3.50 4.71
C TYR A 362 -21.07 -3.21 5.22
N ALA A 363 -21.28 -2.04 5.81
CA ALA A 363 -22.62 -1.54 6.14
C ALA A 363 -23.47 -1.19 4.90
N ARG A 364 -22.92 -1.33 3.69
CA ARG A 364 -23.57 -1.04 2.40
C ARG A 364 -24.22 0.34 2.38
N ARG A 365 -23.55 1.33 2.98
CA ARG A 365 -24.05 2.71 3.01
C ARG A 365 -24.27 3.17 1.57
N PRO A 366 -25.49 3.60 1.18
CA PRO A 366 -25.77 3.94 -0.22
C PRO A 366 -24.79 4.94 -0.81
N PHE A 367 -24.43 5.99 -0.06
CA PHE A 367 -23.49 7.00 -0.53
C PHE A 367 -22.08 6.44 -0.80
N ILE A 368 -21.61 5.43 -0.05
CA ILE A 368 -20.33 4.78 -0.32
C ILE A 368 -20.41 3.92 -1.57
N ILE A 369 -21.48 3.12 -1.73
CA ILE A 369 -21.63 2.27 -2.91
C ILE A 369 -21.64 3.09 -4.20
N HIS A 370 -22.47 4.14 -4.26
CA HIS A 370 -22.53 5.04 -5.41
C HIS A 370 -21.19 5.78 -5.63
N ASN A 371 -20.49 6.15 -4.56
CA ASN A 371 -19.21 6.83 -4.67
C ASN A 371 -18.09 5.91 -5.16
N THR A 372 -18.11 4.62 -4.81
CA THR A 372 -17.19 3.61 -5.36
C THR A 372 -17.39 3.43 -6.86
N GLU A 373 -18.63 3.33 -7.33
CA GLU A 373 -18.95 3.29 -8.76
C GLU A 373 -18.46 4.57 -9.46
N ALA A 374 -18.68 5.73 -8.84
CA ALA A 374 -18.23 7.01 -9.36
C ALA A 374 -16.71 7.16 -9.39
N LEU A 375 -15.98 6.57 -8.44
CA LEU A 375 -14.51 6.53 -8.43
C LEU A 375 -13.97 5.80 -9.67
N VAL A 376 -14.52 4.61 -9.95
CA VAL A 376 -14.16 3.80 -11.13
C VAL A 376 -14.50 4.56 -12.41
N SER A 377 -15.71 5.12 -12.50
CA SER A 377 -16.12 5.91 -13.67
C SER A 377 -15.22 7.13 -13.91
N ASN A 378 -14.83 7.84 -12.85
CA ASN A 378 -13.93 8.99 -12.93
C ASN A 378 -12.51 8.58 -13.33
N ALA A 379 -12.04 7.40 -12.92
CA ALA A 379 -10.75 6.85 -13.38
C ALA A 379 -10.74 6.61 -14.90
N GLU A 380 -11.81 6.03 -15.44
CA GLU A 380 -11.95 5.84 -16.90
C GLU A 380 -12.07 7.17 -17.65
N GLN A 381 -12.75 8.16 -17.08
CA GLN A 381 -12.81 9.52 -17.64
C GLN A 381 -11.44 10.19 -17.63
N CYS A 382 -10.69 10.05 -16.53
CA CYS A 382 -9.34 10.58 -16.40
C CYS A 382 -8.39 9.94 -17.42
N ALA A 383 -8.46 8.62 -17.62
CA ALA A 383 -7.68 7.92 -18.64
C ALA A 383 -7.96 8.47 -20.05
N ARG A 384 -9.23 8.69 -20.40
CA ARG A 384 -9.61 9.33 -21.68
C ARG A 384 -9.08 10.77 -21.79
N ALA A 385 -9.17 11.56 -20.72
CA ALA A 385 -8.67 12.94 -20.71
C ALA A 385 -7.14 13.00 -20.92
N LEU A 386 -6.41 12.05 -20.33
CA LEU A 386 -4.97 11.86 -20.56
C LEU A 386 -4.67 11.50 -22.00
N SER A 387 -5.36 10.50 -22.58
CA SER A 387 -5.15 10.16 -24.00
C SER A 387 -5.47 11.29 -24.96
N ASN A 388 -6.43 12.16 -24.62
CA ASN A 388 -6.78 13.34 -25.42
C ASN A 388 -5.84 14.54 -25.18
N GLY A 389 -4.96 14.50 -24.18
CA GLY A 389 -4.06 15.60 -23.84
C GLY A 389 -4.75 16.86 -23.29
N ASP A 390 -5.95 16.73 -22.73
CA ASP A 390 -6.75 17.84 -22.19
C ASP A 390 -6.44 18.09 -20.71
N LEU A 391 -5.55 19.05 -20.45
CA LEU A 391 -5.14 19.43 -19.09
C LEU A 391 -6.29 19.94 -18.21
N ALA A 392 -7.28 20.60 -18.80
CA ALA A 392 -8.41 21.14 -18.05
C ALA A 392 -9.31 19.98 -17.58
N GLN A 393 -9.61 19.02 -18.46
CA GLN A 393 -10.36 17.82 -18.08
C GLN A 393 -9.59 16.93 -17.11
N ILE A 394 -8.26 16.78 -17.25
CA ILE A 394 -7.43 16.06 -16.27
C ILE A 394 -7.56 16.71 -14.89
N GLY A 395 -7.45 18.05 -14.81
CA GLY A 395 -7.63 18.78 -13.55
C GLY A 395 -9.05 18.68 -12.97
N GLN A 396 -10.07 18.66 -13.82
CA GLN A 396 -11.46 18.42 -13.38
C GLN A 396 -11.62 17.02 -12.79
N CYS A 397 -11.10 15.98 -13.45
CA CYS A 397 -11.10 14.62 -12.92
C CYS A 397 -10.40 14.55 -11.55
N LEU A 398 -9.27 15.25 -11.39
CA LEU A 398 -8.54 15.32 -10.14
C LEU A 398 -9.33 16.01 -9.01
N ASN A 399 -10.05 17.10 -9.32
CA ASN A 399 -10.91 17.77 -8.35
C ASN A 399 -12.10 16.88 -7.95
N THR A 400 -12.78 16.25 -8.92
CA THR A 400 -13.85 15.29 -8.67
C THR A 400 -13.34 14.16 -7.78
N TYR A 401 -12.16 13.63 -8.10
CA TYR A 401 -11.51 12.60 -7.30
C TYR A 401 -11.25 13.05 -5.87
N TRP A 402 -10.76 14.28 -5.64
CA TRP A 402 -10.58 14.80 -4.29
C TRP A 402 -11.89 14.85 -3.48
N HIS A 403 -13.00 15.23 -4.11
CA HIS A 403 -14.32 15.16 -3.48
C HIS A 403 -14.74 13.73 -3.17
N GLN A 404 -14.49 12.79 -4.08
CA GLN A 404 -14.78 11.37 -3.88
C GLN A 404 -13.93 10.76 -2.75
N LYS A 405 -12.64 11.12 -2.63
CA LYS A 405 -11.78 10.69 -1.50
C LYS A 405 -12.32 11.18 -0.16
N LYS A 406 -12.82 12.41 -0.10
CA LYS A 406 -13.46 12.97 1.11
C LYS A 406 -14.75 12.25 1.49
N CYS A 407 -15.49 11.77 0.49
CA CYS A 407 -16.69 10.95 0.70
C CYS A 407 -16.32 9.57 1.29
N MET A 408 -15.27 8.92 0.77
CA MET A 408 -14.79 7.63 1.28
C MET A 408 -14.26 7.74 2.71
N ALA A 409 -13.38 8.72 2.94
CA ALA A 409 -12.62 8.85 4.19
C ALA A 409 -12.85 10.22 4.84
N PRO A 410 -13.97 10.39 5.58
CA PRO A 410 -14.20 11.59 6.38
C PRO A 410 -13.02 11.85 7.33
N GLY A 411 -12.39 13.02 7.21
CA GLY A 411 -11.21 13.38 8.00
C GLY A 411 -9.87 13.28 7.26
N CYS A 412 -9.86 12.97 5.96
CA CYS A 412 -8.67 13.03 5.11
C CYS A 412 -8.19 14.47 4.80
N GLU A 413 -8.97 15.51 5.13
CA GLU A 413 -8.64 16.94 4.88
C GLU A 413 -8.54 17.73 6.20
N PRO A 414 -7.34 17.79 6.82
CA PRO A 414 -7.10 18.66 7.98
C PRO A 414 -7.30 20.14 7.64
N SER A 415 -7.57 20.97 8.66
CA SER A 415 -7.84 22.41 8.48
C SER A 415 -6.69 23.16 7.78
N ALA A 416 -5.43 22.82 8.10
CA ALA A 416 -4.26 23.40 7.45
C ALA A 416 -4.19 23.04 5.95
N VAL A 417 -4.48 21.78 5.60
CA VAL A 417 -4.55 21.32 4.20
C VAL A 417 -5.69 22.04 3.46
N ARG A 418 -6.87 22.16 4.10
CA ARG A 418 -8.00 22.91 3.51
C ARG A 418 -7.63 24.35 3.16
N ARG A 419 -6.94 25.05 4.07
CA ARG A 419 -6.47 26.44 3.83
C ARG A 419 -5.48 26.51 2.67
N MET A 420 -4.50 25.59 2.65
CA MET A 420 -3.53 25.47 1.57
C MET A 420 -4.24 25.26 0.22
N MET A 421 -5.13 24.28 0.13
CA MET A 421 -5.87 23.99 -1.10
C MET A 421 -6.75 25.17 -1.54
N ALA A 422 -7.39 25.88 -0.60
CA ALA A 422 -8.18 27.07 -0.92
C ALA A 422 -7.33 28.20 -1.53
N ALA A 423 -6.14 28.45 -0.98
CA ALA A 423 -5.20 29.45 -1.50
C ALA A 423 -4.69 29.10 -2.91
N LEU A 424 -4.49 27.81 -3.19
CA LEU A 424 -3.97 27.33 -4.48
C LEU A 424 -5.04 27.19 -5.57
N GLN A 425 -6.32 27.05 -5.20
CA GLN A 425 -7.42 26.79 -6.13
C GLN A 425 -7.45 27.70 -7.38
N PRO A 426 -7.22 29.03 -7.27
CA PRO A 426 -7.24 29.91 -8.43
C PRO A 426 -6.11 29.66 -9.45
N HIS A 427 -5.03 29.00 -9.01
CA HIS A 427 -3.79 28.82 -9.76
C HIS A 427 -3.63 27.43 -10.38
N VAL A 428 -4.55 26.50 -10.07
CA VAL A 428 -4.48 25.09 -10.46
C VAL A 428 -5.67 24.69 -11.34
N HIS A 429 -5.46 23.72 -12.22
CA HIS A 429 -6.53 22.97 -12.88
C HIS A 429 -7.16 21.97 -11.90
N GLY A 430 -6.34 21.31 -11.08
CA GLY A 430 -6.80 20.41 -10.04
C GLY A 430 -5.74 20.14 -8.97
N GLN A 431 -6.18 19.60 -7.84
CA GLN A 431 -5.32 19.32 -6.68
C GLN A 431 -5.92 18.22 -5.81
N SER A 432 -5.07 17.39 -5.20
CA SER A 432 -5.47 16.31 -4.31
C SER A 432 -4.35 15.94 -3.34
N LEU A 433 -4.72 15.41 -2.17
CA LEU A 433 -3.77 14.90 -1.20
C LEU A 433 -3.41 13.44 -1.53
N ALA A 434 -2.12 13.11 -1.46
CA ALA A 434 -1.60 11.79 -1.78
C ALA A 434 -2.06 10.72 -0.78
N GLY A 435 -2.27 9.50 -1.28
CA GLY A 435 -2.64 8.34 -0.46
C GLY A 435 -3.99 8.53 0.27
N ALA A 436 -4.15 7.95 1.46
CA ALA A 436 -5.40 8.05 2.23
C ALA A 436 -5.73 9.48 2.72
N GLY A 437 -4.75 10.39 2.67
CA GLY A 437 -4.84 11.77 3.13
C GLY A 437 -4.55 11.96 4.63
N GLY A 438 -4.93 13.12 5.17
CA GLY A 438 -4.67 13.51 6.56
C GLY A 438 -3.31 14.16 6.83
N GLY A 439 -2.44 14.25 5.82
CA GLY A 439 -1.09 14.83 5.85
C GLY A 439 -0.30 14.41 4.60
N GLY A 440 1.02 14.52 4.66
CA GLY A 440 1.93 14.09 3.60
C GLY A 440 2.05 15.15 2.51
N PHE A 441 2.04 14.70 1.26
CA PHE A 441 2.10 15.55 0.08
C PHE A 441 0.72 15.87 -0.49
N LEU A 442 0.51 17.14 -0.82
CA LEU A 442 -0.47 17.61 -1.77
C LEU A 442 0.20 17.62 -3.16
N TYR A 443 -0.47 17.14 -4.20
CA TYR A 443 -0.02 17.35 -5.58
C TYR A 443 -1.01 18.23 -6.32
N ILE A 444 -0.46 19.12 -7.14
CA ILE A 444 -1.21 20.14 -7.86
C ILE A 444 -0.83 20.13 -9.34
N LEU A 445 -1.83 20.35 -10.19
CA LEU A 445 -1.64 20.58 -11.63
C LEU A 445 -1.86 22.07 -11.91
N THR A 446 -0.79 22.82 -12.14
CA THR A 446 -0.86 24.28 -12.28
C THR A 446 -1.38 24.73 -13.66
N ARG A 447 -2.12 25.85 -13.70
CA ARG A 447 -2.68 26.42 -14.94
C ARG A 447 -1.63 27.01 -15.87
N LYS A 448 -0.55 27.54 -15.30
CA LYS A 448 0.62 28.07 -16.02
C LYS A 448 1.82 27.14 -15.77
N PRO A 449 2.76 27.04 -16.70
CA PRO A 449 3.92 26.18 -16.52
C PRO A 449 4.96 26.88 -15.61
N GLN A 450 5.87 26.10 -15.03
CA GLN A 450 6.97 26.53 -14.17
C GLN A 450 6.55 27.45 -13.01
N GLN A 451 5.48 27.08 -12.29
CA GLN A 451 4.90 27.93 -11.24
C GLN A 451 5.46 27.69 -9.83
N LYS A 452 6.54 26.89 -9.66
CA LYS A 452 7.07 26.53 -8.32
C LYS A 452 7.26 27.74 -7.40
N ALA A 453 8.02 28.74 -7.84
CA ALA A 453 8.29 29.95 -7.04
C ALA A 453 7.02 30.76 -6.72
N ALA A 454 6.08 30.83 -7.67
CA ALA A 454 4.80 31.53 -7.45
C ALA A 454 3.96 30.82 -6.38
N ILE A 455 3.90 29.49 -6.44
CA ILE A 455 3.20 28.65 -5.46
C ILE A 455 3.84 28.79 -4.07
N GLU A 456 5.16 28.76 -3.97
CA GLU A 456 5.87 29.00 -2.71
C GLU A 456 5.55 30.38 -2.12
N SER A 457 5.50 31.43 -2.96
CA SER A 457 5.14 32.78 -2.54
C SER A 457 3.70 32.88 -2.01
N ILE A 458 2.73 32.26 -2.70
CA ILE A 458 1.32 32.22 -2.28
C ILE A 458 1.18 31.53 -0.92
N LEU A 459 1.86 30.40 -0.73
CA LEU A 459 1.80 29.65 0.52
C LEU A 459 2.51 30.37 1.68
N ALA A 460 3.61 31.08 1.41
CA ALA A 460 4.31 31.86 2.42
C ALA A 460 3.48 33.05 2.95
N GLN A 461 2.59 33.60 2.12
CA GLN A 461 1.69 34.70 2.49
C GLN A 461 0.40 34.21 3.18
N SER A 462 0.15 32.89 3.21
CA SER A 462 -1.06 32.32 3.77
C SER A 462 -0.93 32.11 5.28
N GLU A 463 -1.76 32.82 6.07
CA GLU A 463 -1.72 32.72 7.53
C GLU A 463 -2.04 31.30 8.04
N GLY A 464 -1.30 30.87 9.07
CA GLY A 464 -1.56 29.62 9.78
C GLY A 464 -1.21 28.35 9.00
N LEU A 465 -0.35 28.46 7.97
CA LEU A 465 0.36 27.32 7.38
C LEU A 465 1.68 27.09 8.13
N GLY A 466 2.00 25.83 8.43
CA GLY A 466 3.29 25.45 9.04
C GLY A 466 4.40 25.36 8.00
N ASN A 467 5.53 24.75 8.36
CA ASN A 467 6.63 24.50 7.40
C ASN A 467 6.14 23.63 6.23
N PHE A 468 6.26 24.16 5.02
CA PHE A 468 5.97 23.46 3.76
C PHE A 468 7.19 23.50 2.85
N SER A 469 7.22 22.63 1.84
CA SER A 469 8.21 22.67 0.76
C SER A 469 7.58 22.26 -0.56
N ALA A 470 8.00 22.90 -1.66
CA ALA A 470 7.57 22.56 -3.00
C ALA A 470 8.66 21.79 -3.75
N HIS A 471 8.25 20.75 -4.47
CA HIS A 471 9.12 19.81 -5.15
C HIS A 471 8.69 19.67 -6.60
N GLU A 472 9.68 19.57 -7.48
CA GLU A 472 9.43 19.34 -8.91
C GLU A 472 9.09 17.87 -9.14
N VAL A 473 8.20 17.65 -10.11
CA VAL A 473 7.67 16.32 -10.46
C VAL A 473 7.90 16.09 -11.94
N GLU A 474 8.51 14.96 -12.28
CA GLU A 474 8.67 14.53 -13.66
C GLU A 474 8.11 13.13 -13.83
N VAL A 475 7.38 12.88 -14.91
CA VAL A 475 6.90 11.54 -15.25
C VAL A 475 8.10 10.64 -15.52
N ASP A 476 8.25 9.59 -14.72
CA ASP A 476 9.28 8.58 -14.92
C ASP A 476 8.80 7.57 -15.97
N GLN A 477 9.50 7.49 -17.10
CA GLN A 477 9.16 6.59 -18.20
C GLN A 477 9.75 5.18 -18.03
N THR A 478 10.44 4.91 -16.92
CA THR A 478 11.20 3.66 -16.73
C THR A 478 10.62 2.71 -15.68
N GLY A 479 9.88 3.20 -14.69
CA GLY A 479 9.34 2.38 -13.61
C GLY A 479 10.45 1.87 -12.69
N ILE A 480 10.31 0.66 -12.16
CA ILE A 480 11.41 0.02 -11.45
C ILE A 480 12.59 -0.27 -12.39
N THR A 481 13.80 0.13 -12.00
CA THR A 481 15.03 -0.22 -12.72
C THR A 481 15.92 -1.08 -11.85
N VAL A 482 16.39 -2.21 -12.41
CA VAL A 482 17.29 -3.15 -11.73
C VAL A 482 18.56 -3.31 -12.54
N ARG A 483 19.71 -3.08 -11.89
CA ARG A 483 21.04 -3.11 -12.52
C ARG A 483 22.05 -3.83 -11.62
N LEU A 484 23.14 -4.33 -12.21
CA LEU A 484 24.28 -4.91 -11.50
C LEU A 484 25.45 -3.92 -11.61
N PRO A 485 25.68 -3.03 -10.62
CA PRO A 485 26.79 -2.08 -10.69
C PRO A 485 28.13 -2.82 -10.79
N GLY A 486 28.96 -2.44 -11.77
CA GLY A 486 30.28 -3.04 -11.97
C GLY A 486 30.33 -4.30 -12.83
N ALA A 487 29.21 -4.72 -13.45
CA ALA A 487 29.28 -5.57 -14.63
C ALA A 487 29.69 -4.68 -15.82
N GLU A 488 30.90 -4.83 -16.35
CA GLU A 488 31.30 -4.19 -17.59
C GLU A 488 30.28 -4.54 -18.69
N GLN A 489 29.79 -3.52 -19.41
CA GLN A 489 28.88 -3.67 -20.55
C GLN A 489 29.59 -4.26 -21.77
#